data_AF-A0A9J6H3Z0-F1
#
_entry.id   AF-A0A9J6H3Z0-F1
#
_cell.length_a   1.000
_cell.length_b   1.000
_cell.length_c   1.000
_cell.angle_alpha   90.00
_cell.angle_beta   90.00
_cell.angle_gamma   90.00
#
_symmetry.space_group_name_H-M   'P 1'
#
loop_
_entity.id
_entity.type
_entity.pdbx_description
1 polymer ?
#
loop_
_entity_poly.entity_id
_entity_poly.type
_entity_poly.pdbx_seq_one_letter_code
_entity_poly.pdbx_strand_id
1 'polypeptide(L)'
;MVTNAELSKEVGDLRTEIAGMRESLKMFNEICEKVKAENEGLIKENKLLKAENKVLAKRMGDLEQYSRINNVEIRGVPFSEGENCLQVVQEIGNKVECLCNGYGH
;
A
#
# COMPACT_ATOMS: atom_id res chain seq x y z
N MET A 1 -66.88 -18.00 -13.81
CA MET A 1 -66.22 -19.32 -13.72
C MET A 1 -64.98 -19.22 -14.58
N VAL A 2 -63.78 -19.34 -13.98
CA VAL A 2 -62.54 -19.47 -14.76
C VAL A 2 -62.61 -20.78 -15.53
N THR A 3 -62.29 -20.74 -16.82
CA THR A 3 -62.33 -21.91 -17.68
C THR A 3 -61.06 -22.74 -17.51
N ASN A 4 -61.15 -24.06 -17.73
CA ASN A 4 -59.96 -24.92 -17.75
C ASN A 4 -58.90 -24.46 -18.77
N ALA A 5 -59.31 -23.77 -19.84
CA ALA A 5 -58.41 -23.21 -20.84
C ALA A 5 -57.56 -22.05 -20.28
N GLU A 6 -58.14 -21.16 -19.48
CA GLU A 6 -57.45 -20.04 -18.83
C GLU A 6 -56.43 -20.54 -17.81
N LEU A 7 -56.82 -21.52 -16.97
CA LEU A 7 -55.90 -22.18 -16.04
C LEU A 7 -54.73 -22.87 -16.75
N SER A 8 -54.99 -23.54 -17.87
CA SER A 8 -53.94 -24.21 -18.64
C SER A 8 -52.95 -23.23 -19.26
N LYS A 9 -53.40 -22.02 -19.61
CA LYS A 9 -52.54 -20.94 -20.11
C LYS A 9 -51.65 -20.39 -19.00
N GLU A 10 -52.23 -20.04 -17.84
CA GLU A 10 -51.46 -19.52 -16.70
C GLU A 10 -50.38 -20.51 -16.23
N VAL A 11 -50.69 -21.81 -16.21
CA VAL A 11 -49.69 -22.86 -15.90
C VAL A 11 -48.57 -22.90 -16.95
N GLY A 12 -48.88 -22.65 -18.22
CA GLY A 12 -47.88 -22.55 -19.29
C GLY A 12 -46.97 -21.34 -19.14
N ASP A 13 -47.55 -20.19 -18.79
CA ASP A 13 -46.81 -18.94 -18.56
C ASP A 13 -45.88 -19.09 -17.35
N LEU A 14 -46.39 -19.63 -16.22
CA LEU A 14 -45.59 -19.92 -15.03
C LEU A 14 -44.43 -20.90 -15.32
N ARG A 15 -44.65 -21.93 -16.14
CA ARG A 15 -43.57 -22.86 -16.54
C ARG A 15 -42.46 -22.14 -17.30
N THR A 16 -42.83 -21.19 -18.15
CA THR A 16 -41.88 -20.40 -18.94
C THR A 16 -41.08 -19.46 -18.03
N GLU A 17 -41.72 -18.78 -17.09
CA GLU A 17 -41.04 -17.94 -16.10
C GLU A 17 -40.08 -18.74 -15.22
N ILE A 18 -40.51 -19.92 -14.73
CA ILE A 18 -39.65 -20.81 -13.93
C ILE A 18 -38.42 -21.26 -14.73
N ALA A 19 -38.57 -21.54 -16.03
CA ALA A 19 -37.44 -21.87 -16.89
C ALA A 19 -36.47 -20.68 -17.01
N GLY A 20 -36.97 -19.46 -17.21
CA GLY A 20 -36.15 -18.25 -17.26
C GLY A 20 -35.42 -17.94 -15.95
N MET A 21 -36.09 -18.17 -14.81
CA MET A 21 -35.47 -18.01 -13.49
C MET A 21 -34.35 -19.03 -13.25
N ARG A 22 -34.51 -20.28 -13.68
CA ARG A 22 -33.47 -21.30 -13.55
C ARG A 22 -32.22 -20.94 -14.33
N GLU A 23 -32.37 -20.41 -15.54
CA GLU A 23 -31.22 -19.98 -16.34
C GLU A 23 -30.51 -18.77 -15.70
N SER A 24 -31.29 -17.79 -15.22
CA SER A 24 -30.76 -16.64 -14.49
C SER A 24 -29.98 -17.05 -13.23
N LEU A 25 -30.51 -18.00 -12.45
CA LEU A 25 -29.84 -18.53 -11.26
C LEU A 25 -28.54 -19.26 -11.60
N LYS A 26 -28.51 -20.01 -12.70
CA LYS A 26 -27.30 -20.68 -13.18
C LYS A 26 -26.22 -19.66 -13.54
N MET A 27 -26.56 -18.66 -14.35
CA MET A 27 -25.64 -17.58 -14.71
C MET A 27 -25.13 -16.82 -13.48
N PHE A 28 -26.03 -16.53 -12.53
CA PHE A 28 -25.66 -15.86 -11.28
C PHE A 28 -24.64 -16.67 -10.48
N ASN A 29 -24.86 -17.98 -10.31
CA ASN A 29 -23.91 -18.84 -9.62
C ASN A 29 -22.54 -18.88 -10.31
N GLU A 30 -22.51 -18.96 -11.64
CA GLU A 30 -21.25 -18.94 -12.39
C GLU A 30 -20.49 -17.61 -12.20
N ILE A 31 -21.20 -16.49 -12.16
CA ILE A 31 -20.60 -15.17 -11.87
C ILE A 31 -20.10 -15.10 -10.43
N CYS A 32 -20.87 -15.58 -9.46
CA CYS A 32 -20.46 -15.60 -8.06
C CYS A 32 -19.16 -16.39 -7.85
N GLU A 33 -19.02 -17.56 -8.47
CA GLU A 33 -17.80 -18.36 -8.37
C GLU A 33 -16.59 -17.65 -9.01
N LYS A 34 -16.79 -16.99 -10.17
CA LYS A 34 -15.72 -16.20 -10.81
C LYS A 34 -15.26 -15.04 -9.93
N VAL A 35 -16.20 -14.25 -9.42
CA VAL A 35 -15.90 -13.10 -8.55
C VAL A 35 -15.19 -13.56 -7.29
N LYS A 36 -15.59 -14.70 -6.72
CA LYS A 36 -14.94 -15.26 -5.53
C LYS A 36 -13.49 -15.66 -5.82
N ALA A 37 -13.24 -16.35 -6.93
CA ALA A 37 -11.90 -16.74 -7.35
C ALA A 37 -10.99 -15.51 -7.61
N GLU A 38 -11.51 -14.49 -8.31
CA GLU A 38 -10.79 -13.25 -8.56
C GLU A 38 -10.45 -12.51 -7.25
N ASN A 39 -11.41 -12.40 -6.33
CA ASN A 39 -11.20 -11.75 -5.05
C ASN A 39 -10.14 -12.47 -4.20
N GLU A 40 -10.17 -13.81 -4.18
CA GLU A 40 -9.11 -14.60 -3.52
C GLU A 40 -7.73 -14.36 -4.15
N GLY A 41 -7.67 -14.23 -5.48
CA GLY A 41 -6.45 -13.86 -6.20
C GLY A 41 -5.92 -12.48 -5.78
N LEU A 42 -6.79 -11.46 -5.81
CA LEU A 42 -6.46 -10.09 -5.43
C LEU A 42 -6.00 -9.99 -3.97
N ILE A 43 -6.62 -10.73 -3.06
CA ILE A 43 -6.21 -10.76 -1.64
C ILE A 43 -4.79 -11.33 -1.50
N LYS A 44 -4.45 -12.39 -2.25
CA LYS A 44 -3.11 -12.98 -2.23
C LYS A 44 -2.07 -12.01 -2.77
N GLU A 45 -2.33 -11.41 -3.92
CA GLU A 45 -1.43 -10.43 -4.54
C GLU A 45 -1.22 -9.21 -3.65
N ASN A 46 -2.29 -8.67 -3.06
CA ASN A 46 -2.20 -7.53 -2.16
C ASN A 46 -1.32 -7.83 -0.92
N LYS A 47 -1.40 -9.05 -0.38
CA LYS A 47 -0.55 -9.49 0.73
C LYS A 47 0.93 -9.57 0.32
N LEU A 48 1.22 -10.11 -0.85
CA LEU A 48 2.59 -10.20 -1.39
C LEU A 48 3.18 -8.80 -1.60
N LEU A 49 2.46 -7.93 -2.32
CA LEU A 49 2.90 -6.56 -2.59
C LEU A 49 3.13 -5.76 -1.30
N LYS A 50 2.27 -5.94 -0.27
CA LYS A 50 2.47 -5.31 1.04
C LYS A 50 3.73 -5.81 1.74
N ALA A 51 4.02 -7.11 1.65
CA ALA A 51 5.23 -7.69 2.23
C ALA A 51 6.49 -7.15 1.53
N GLU A 52 6.48 -7.10 0.19
CA GLU A 52 7.59 -6.55 -0.60
C GLU A 52 7.82 -5.06 -0.31
N ASN A 53 6.75 -4.26 -0.27
CA ASN A 53 6.83 -2.85 0.10
C ASN A 53 7.44 -2.64 1.49
N LYS A 54 7.10 -3.49 2.46
CA LYS A 54 7.69 -3.42 3.80
C LYS A 54 9.20 -3.69 3.79
N VAL A 55 9.64 -4.67 3.00
CA VAL A 55 11.06 -4.98 2.84
C VAL A 55 11.81 -3.84 2.16
N LEU A 56 11.24 -3.29 1.08
CA LEU A 56 11.84 -2.17 0.36
C LEU A 56 11.91 -0.90 1.21
N ALA A 57 10.85 -0.58 1.95
CA ALA A 57 10.84 0.55 2.88
C ALA A 57 11.93 0.43 3.95
N LYS A 58 12.14 -0.78 4.49
CA LYS A 58 13.24 -1.03 5.43
C LYS A 58 14.60 -0.79 4.76
N ARG A 59 14.83 -1.37 3.58
CA ARG A 59 16.10 -1.20 2.84
C ARG A 59 16.38 0.26 2.52
N MET A 60 15.35 1.03 2.17
CA MET A 60 15.46 2.46 1.92
C MET A 60 15.87 3.21 3.20
N GLY A 61 15.23 2.92 4.33
CA GLY A 61 15.61 3.49 5.62
C GLY A 61 17.06 3.14 6.02
N ASP A 62 17.49 1.90 5.79
CA ASP A 62 18.87 1.46 6.06
C ASP A 62 19.87 2.23 5.17
N LEU A 63 19.55 2.45 3.89
CA LEU A 63 20.38 3.23 2.97
C LEU A 63 20.46 4.72 3.35
N GLU A 64 19.34 5.32 3.75
CA GLU A 64 19.30 6.71 4.23
C GLU A 64 20.14 6.88 5.50
N GLN A 65 20.04 5.95 6.45
CA GLN A 65 20.88 5.93 7.64
C GLN A 65 22.35 5.75 7.29
N TYR A 66 22.67 4.80 6.41
CA TYR A 66 24.03 4.55 5.97
C TYR A 66 24.64 5.77 5.28
N SER A 67 23.87 6.51 4.47
CA SER A 67 24.33 7.75 3.82
C SER A 67 24.76 8.84 4.82
N ARG A 68 24.27 8.77 6.06
CA ARG A 68 24.53 9.74 7.13
C ARG A 68 25.42 9.18 8.22
N ILE A 69 25.99 7.99 8.06
CA ILE A 69 26.75 7.31 9.12
C ILE A 69 27.95 8.12 9.62
N ASN A 70 28.54 8.94 8.74
CA ASN A 70 29.66 9.82 9.05
C ASN A 70 29.25 11.29 9.26
N ASN A 71 27.94 11.57 9.30
CA ASN A 71 27.42 12.92 9.47
C ASN A 71 27.00 13.13 10.92
N VAL A 72 27.30 14.31 11.45
CA VAL A 72 26.84 14.76 12.77
C VAL A 72 25.99 16.01 12.57
N GLU A 73 24.77 16.00 13.12
CA GLU A 73 23.90 17.17 13.14
C GLU A 73 24.13 17.95 14.46
N ILE A 74 24.58 19.20 14.35
CA ILE A 74 24.76 20.09 15.49
C ILE A 74 23.60 21.10 15.51
N ARG A 75 22.79 21.08 16.58
CA ARG A 75 21.64 21.98 16.74
C ARG A 75 21.91 23.06 17.78
N GLY A 76 21.23 24.20 17.63
CA GLY A 76 21.32 25.32 18.58
C GLY A 76 22.52 26.23 18.37
N VAL A 77 23.17 26.17 17.21
CA VAL A 77 24.20 27.12 16.80
C VAL A 77 23.53 28.43 16.35
N PRO A 78 23.84 29.58 16.97
CA PRO A 78 23.33 30.88 16.53
C PRO A 78 23.83 31.20 15.12
N PHE A 79 22.95 31.71 14.25
CA PHE A 79 23.31 32.08 12.89
C PHE A 79 23.97 33.46 12.84
N SER A 80 25.10 33.58 12.13
CA SER A 80 25.68 34.86 11.75
C SER A 80 25.92 34.93 10.23
N GLU A 81 25.65 36.08 9.61
CA GLU A 81 25.89 36.26 8.17
C GLU A 81 27.40 36.26 7.87
N GLY A 82 27.84 35.47 6.89
CA GLY A 82 29.27 35.31 6.55
C GLY A 82 30.08 34.40 7.49
N GLU A 83 29.41 33.60 8.33
CA GLU A 83 30.06 32.68 9.27
C GLU A 83 30.84 31.55 8.59
N ASN A 84 31.99 31.20 9.17
CA ASN A 84 32.80 30.07 8.70
C ASN A 84 32.44 28.80 9.49
N CYS A 85 31.66 27.91 8.88
CA CYS A 85 31.22 26.66 9.50
C CYS A 85 32.37 25.78 10.04
N LEU A 86 33.56 25.82 9.44
CA LEU A 86 34.71 25.05 9.92
C LEU A 86 35.22 25.57 11.26
N GLN A 87 35.26 26.90 11.43
CA GLN A 87 35.67 27.53 12.69
C GLN A 87 34.68 27.20 13.80
N VAL A 88 33.39 27.27 13.50
CA VAL A 88 32.32 26.92 14.45
C VAL A 88 32.44 25.48 14.91
N VAL A 89 32.61 24.54 13.98
CA VAL A 89 32.79 23.11 14.32
C VAL A 89 34.03 22.92 15.19
N GLN A 90 35.12 23.63 14.92
CA GLN A 90 36.35 23.53 15.70
C GLN A 90 36.22 24.13 17.11
N GLU A 91 35.53 25.26 17.25
CA GLU A 91 35.21 25.85 18.56
C GLU A 91 34.32 24.93 19.40
N ILE A 92 33.31 24.31 18.78
CA ILE A 92 32.45 23.34 19.45
C ILE A 92 33.27 22.11 19.86
N GLY A 93 34.10 21.57 18.96
CA GLY A 93 35.00 20.45 19.22
C GLY A 93 35.90 20.71 20.43
N ASN A 94 36.53 21.89 20.49
CA ASN A 94 37.36 22.29 21.62
C ASN A 94 36.58 22.36 22.94
N LYS A 95 35.31 22.81 22.93
CA LYS A 95 34.46 22.88 24.13
C LYS A 95 34.02 21.52 24.64
N VAL A 96 33.86 20.52 23.75
CA VAL A 96 33.45 19.16 24.12
C VAL A 96 34.64 18.20 24.20
N GLU A 97 35.87 18.73 24.19
CA GLU A 97 37.13 17.97 24.24
C GLU A 97 37.26 16.92 23.11
N CYS A 98 36.70 17.25 21.94
CA CYS A 98 36.79 16.45 20.73
C CYS A 98 37.72 17.11 19.70
N LEU A 99 38.79 16.42 19.31
CA LEU A 99 39.76 16.91 18.33
C LEU A 99 39.17 16.87 16.92
N CYS A 100 38.76 18.04 16.40
CA CYS A 100 38.39 18.20 15.00
C CYS A 100 39.65 18.38 14.15
N ASN A 101 40.20 17.28 13.62
CA ASN A 101 41.27 17.35 12.62
C ASN A 101 40.65 17.70 11.26
N GLY A 102 40.75 18.97 10.85
CA GLY A 102 40.35 19.38 9.51
C GLY A 102 41.21 18.66 8.47
N TYR A 103 40.60 17.83 7.63
CA TYR A 103 41.25 17.36 6.40
C TYR A 103 41.31 18.55 5.45
N GLY A 104 42.48 19.19 5.40
CA GLY A 104 42.77 20.25 4.44
C GLY A 104 42.89 19.69 3.02
N HIS A 105 42.13 20.29 2.11
CA HIS A 105 42.49 20.42 0.71
C HIS A 105 42.54 21.91 0.38
#